data_AF-A0A1V9RFZ8-F1
#
_entry.id   AF-A0A1V9RFZ8-F1
#
_cell.length_a   1.000
_cell.length_b   1.000
_cell.length_c   1.000
_cell.angle_alpha   90.00
_cell.angle_beta   90.00
_cell.angle_gamma   90.00
#
_symmetry.space_group_name_H-M   'P 1'
#
loop_
_entity.id
_entity.type
_entity.pdbx_description
1 polymer ?
#
loop_
_entity_poly.entity_id
_entity_poly.type
_entity_poly.pdbx_seq_one_letter_code
_entity_poly.pdbx_strand_id
1 'polypeptide(L)'
;MKKLTIISSVILSSLLILTGCGSNSSKKSNVTSKVKVVKQSSSKKGQKGVAKKKSGSLWNNDKDSHLEDFIKQWGEVMNQTYTKYDGTNNIQTASGMNYPQDFNSATVNGQNVSMAWDKKGTGKNDYNVVAIYNYNKSSSSSITYAFTLADGEPIVLVNEGSGNNWSETKNKSLKENFVNIFDGKATHVEKPKVSSSSSAKSSSSTKAIDDHGEYFTTPETMRGTWYFKSEYGMIKLAIFENEIIHVDPNGLGRRMVLYKKISSIPDNVEQYELEQWYNASYVNVRGMQYIHVLGRNQTSGSGVYYAIHTEEINGNKVPIIIESSGEDVWTGVVYYPSEDLANQQGDTKYEDLHYR
;
A
#
# COMPACT_ATOMS: atom_id res chain seq x y z
N MET A 1 -5.54 3.55 -47.63
CA MET A 1 -5.63 2.31 -46.83
C MET A 1 -4.25 2.03 -46.25
N LYS A 2 -3.99 2.50 -45.02
CA LYS A 2 -2.70 2.32 -44.33
C LYS A 2 -2.89 1.23 -43.28
N LYS A 3 -1.99 0.24 -43.31
CA LYS A 3 -2.00 -0.94 -42.42
C LYS A 3 -1.66 -0.50 -41.00
N LEU A 4 -2.53 -0.84 -40.05
CA LEU A 4 -2.28 -0.72 -38.62
C LEU A 4 -1.55 -1.99 -38.17
N THR A 5 -0.34 -1.85 -37.64
CA THR A 5 0.40 -2.94 -37.02
C THR A 5 0.04 -2.97 -35.53
N ILE A 6 -0.63 -4.05 -35.13
CA ILE A 6 -1.06 -4.35 -33.76
C ILE A 6 0.17 -4.67 -32.92
N ILE A 7 0.42 -3.92 -31.85
CA ILE A 7 1.42 -4.28 -30.83
C ILE A 7 0.67 -5.01 -29.72
N SER A 8 0.75 -6.34 -29.75
CA SER A 8 0.24 -7.24 -28.73
C SER A 8 1.13 -7.17 -27.50
N SER A 9 0.60 -6.64 -26.40
CA SER A 9 1.24 -6.68 -25.08
C SER A 9 1.28 -8.13 -24.58
N VAL A 10 2.49 -8.64 -24.37
CA VAL A 10 2.76 -10.01 -23.93
C VAL A 10 2.23 -10.20 -22.50
N ILE A 11 1.09 -10.87 -22.37
CA ILE A 11 0.61 -11.44 -21.12
C ILE A 11 1.46 -12.67 -20.82
N LEU A 12 2.32 -12.58 -19.81
CA LEU A 12 3.19 -13.68 -19.39
C LEU A 12 2.37 -14.71 -18.58
N SER A 13 1.63 -15.56 -19.26
CA SER A 13 0.99 -16.74 -18.69
C SER A 13 1.99 -17.90 -18.62
N SER A 14 2.46 -18.21 -17.42
CA SER A 14 3.32 -19.37 -17.17
C SER A 14 2.50 -20.51 -16.57
N LEU A 15 1.98 -21.37 -17.45
CA LEU A 15 1.63 -22.75 -17.12
C LEU A 15 2.93 -23.52 -16.84
N LEU A 16 3.04 -24.15 -15.67
CA LEU A 16 3.94 -25.27 -15.47
C LEU A 16 3.15 -26.46 -14.92
N ILE A 17 2.89 -27.41 -15.82
CA ILE A 17 2.60 -28.80 -15.51
C ILE A 17 3.95 -29.51 -15.59
N LEU A 18 4.31 -30.33 -14.59
CA LEU A 18 5.17 -31.50 -14.73
C LEU A 18 5.00 -32.43 -13.51
N THR A 19 4.27 -33.52 -13.78
CA THR A 19 4.50 -34.92 -13.38
C THR A 19 5.35 -35.25 -12.14
N GLY A 20 4.75 -36.08 -11.27
CA GLY A 20 5.43 -36.69 -10.13
C GLY A 20 6.06 -38.05 -10.38
N CYS A 21 6.60 -38.60 -9.29
CA CYS A 21 6.68 -40.02 -8.93
C CYS A 21 7.41 -40.10 -7.56
N GLY A 22 6.95 -40.98 -6.65
CA GLY A 22 7.78 -41.41 -5.53
C GLY A 22 7.06 -41.65 -4.21
N SER A 23 6.33 -42.76 -4.12
CA SER A 23 5.70 -43.32 -2.94
C SER A 23 6.70 -43.70 -1.83
N ASN A 24 6.38 -43.45 -0.56
CA ASN A 24 6.61 -44.46 0.48
C ASN A 24 5.69 -44.26 1.69
N SER A 25 4.86 -45.27 1.94
CA SER A 25 4.03 -45.43 3.12
C SER A 25 4.87 -46.06 4.24
N SER A 26 4.78 -45.54 5.47
CA SER A 26 4.28 -46.36 6.60
C SER A 26 4.28 -45.63 7.95
N LYS A 27 3.19 -45.92 8.68
CA LYS A 27 3.01 -45.93 10.15
C LYS A 27 2.62 -44.65 10.90
N LYS A 28 1.31 -44.59 11.13
CA LYS A 28 0.57 -44.12 12.33
C LYS A 28 1.42 -43.88 13.58
N SER A 29 1.21 -42.73 14.21
CA SER A 29 0.94 -42.64 15.65
C SER A 29 -0.03 -41.49 15.95
N ASN A 30 -1.20 -41.85 16.46
CA ASN A 30 -2.14 -40.92 17.10
C ASN A 30 -1.55 -40.56 18.47
N VAL A 31 -1.22 -39.28 18.70
CA VAL A 31 -1.15 -38.74 20.07
C VAL A 31 -1.78 -37.35 20.08
N THR A 32 -3.04 -37.31 20.49
CA THR A 32 -3.71 -36.10 20.96
C THR A 32 -2.96 -35.57 22.19
N SER A 33 -2.33 -34.41 22.06
CA SER A 33 -1.78 -33.67 23.21
C SER A 33 -2.33 -32.25 23.22
N LYS A 34 -3.31 -32.02 24.11
CA LYS A 34 -3.72 -30.68 24.55
C LYS A 34 -2.52 -30.00 25.20
N VAL A 35 -2.00 -28.93 24.61
CA VAL A 35 -0.98 -28.10 25.26
C VAL A 35 -1.64 -26.79 25.71
N LYS A 36 -1.86 -26.70 27.04
CA LYS A 36 -2.04 -25.44 27.75
C LYS A 36 -0.75 -24.63 27.64
N VAL A 37 -0.81 -23.43 27.08
CA VAL A 37 0.32 -22.49 27.11
C VAL A 37 0.46 -21.93 28.52
N VAL A 38 1.62 -22.21 29.12
CA VAL A 38 2.05 -21.79 30.45
C VAL A 38 2.46 -20.31 30.41
N LYS A 39 1.89 -19.55 31.33
CA LYS A 39 2.19 -18.14 31.60
C LYS A 39 3.57 -18.02 32.25
N GLN A 40 4.59 -17.67 31.47
CA GLN A 40 5.94 -17.44 31.99
C GLN A 40 5.97 -16.11 32.76
N SER A 41 6.05 -16.24 34.07
CA SER A 41 6.21 -15.17 35.04
C SER A 41 7.69 -14.90 35.22
N SER A 42 8.15 -13.67 34.98
CA SER A 42 9.43 -13.20 35.49
C SER A 42 9.18 -12.07 36.48
N SER A 43 9.61 -12.32 37.72
CA SER A 43 9.48 -11.44 38.86
C SER A 43 10.49 -10.30 38.81
N LYS A 44 10.02 -9.05 38.73
CA LYS A 44 10.74 -7.87 39.23
C LYS A 44 9.90 -7.19 40.32
N LYS A 45 10.47 -7.17 41.53
CA LYS A 45 9.89 -6.60 42.74
C LYS A 45 10.11 -5.08 42.74
N GLY A 46 9.01 -4.33 42.83
CA GLY A 46 8.90 -3.12 43.66
C GLY A 46 9.39 -1.79 43.09
N GLN A 47 8.50 -1.07 42.39
CA GLN A 47 8.19 0.32 42.71
C GLN A 47 6.68 0.55 42.56
N LYS A 48 6.02 0.83 43.69
CA LYS A 48 4.63 1.26 43.77
C LYS A 48 4.53 2.68 43.18
N GLY A 49 4.15 2.77 41.92
CA GLY A 49 3.43 3.91 41.38
C GLY A 49 1.99 3.47 41.12
N VAL A 50 1.04 3.99 41.87
CA VAL A 50 -0.40 3.76 41.65
C VAL A 50 -0.77 4.33 40.28
N ALA A 51 -0.76 3.50 39.24
CA ALA A 51 -1.37 3.86 37.97
C ALA A 51 -2.89 3.85 38.17
N LYS A 52 -3.45 5.03 38.48
CA LYS A 52 -4.88 5.29 38.29
C LYS A 52 -5.26 4.82 36.88
N LYS A 53 -6.23 3.93 36.76
CA LYS A 53 -6.99 3.71 35.53
C LYS A 53 -7.39 5.09 34.99
N LYS A 54 -6.80 5.53 33.87
CA LYS A 54 -7.31 6.67 33.13
C LYS A 54 -8.65 6.24 32.53
N SER A 55 -9.74 6.48 33.26
CA SER A 55 -11.12 6.33 32.78
C SER A 55 -11.49 7.50 31.87
N GLY A 56 -10.72 7.71 30.81
CA GLY A 56 -10.95 8.70 29.77
C GLY A 56 -11.12 8.03 28.42
N SER A 57 -11.94 8.63 27.54
CA SER A 57 -12.09 8.18 26.15
C SER A 57 -10.72 8.13 25.45
N LEU A 58 -10.37 7.02 24.81
CA LEU A 58 -9.13 6.91 24.02
C LEU A 58 -9.32 7.50 22.61
N TRP A 59 -10.54 7.42 22.10
CA TRP A 59 -10.98 8.05 20.86
C TRP A 59 -12.01 9.16 21.13
N ASN A 60 -11.98 10.25 20.37
CA ASN A 60 -12.86 11.41 20.55
C ASN A 60 -13.22 12.04 19.19
N ASN A 61 -14.12 13.03 19.20
CA ASN A 61 -14.60 13.67 17.98
C ASN A 61 -13.49 14.40 17.20
N ASP A 62 -12.50 15.00 17.88
CA ASP A 62 -11.39 15.70 17.21
C ASP A 62 -10.54 14.72 16.39
N LYS A 63 -10.20 13.57 16.98
CA LYS A 63 -9.49 12.47 16.30
C LYS A 63 -10.31 11.91 15.15
N ASP A 64 -11.61 11.75 15.36
CA ASP A 64 -12.54 11.24 14.33
C ASP A 64 -12.64 12.20 13.13
N SER A 65 -12.65 13.51 13.38
CA SER A 65 -12.62 14.54 12.34
C SER A 65 -11.31 14.53 11.57
N HIS A 66 -10.16 14.49 12.27
CA HIS A 66 -8.84 14.41 11.61
C HIS A 66 -8.68 13.13 10.79
N LEU A 67 -9.25 12.01 11.26
CA LEU A 67 -9.26 10.76 10.51
C LEU A 67 -10.12 10.87 9.26
N GLU A 68 -11.29 11.50 9.34
CA GLU A 68 -12.16 11.71 8.18
C GLU A 68 -11.49 12.58 7.11
N ASP A 69 -10.86 13.69 7.53
CA ASP A 69 -10.10 14.55 6.61
C ASP A 69 -8.95 13.80 5.94
N PHE A 70 -8.21 13.01 6.72
CA PHE A 70 -7.13 12.16 6.20
C PHE A 70 -7.65 11.14 5.19
N ILE A 71 -8.72 10.39 5.51
CA ILE A 71 -9.26 9.35 4.63
C ILE A 71 -9.84 9.94 3.36
N LYS A 72 -10.45 11.13 3.41
CA LYS A 72 -10.91 11.83 2.22
C LYS A 72 -9.74 12.16 1.28
N GLN A 73 -8.68 12.77 1.81
CA GLN A 73 -7.50 13.14 1.02
C GLN A 73 -6.74 11.91 0.49
N TRP A 74 -6.55 10.90 1.34
CA TRP A 74 -5.93 9.64 0.96
C TRP A 74 -6.77 8.88 -0.08
N GLY A 75 -8.09 8.88 0.08
CA GLY A 75 -9.04 8.33 -0.89
C GLY A 75 -8.93 9.02 -2.25
N GLU A 76 -8.81 10.35 -2.30
CA GLU A 76 -8.55 11.10 -3.54
C GLU A 76 -7.28 10.60 -4.26
N VAL A 77 -6.17 10.45 -3.51
CA VAL A 77 -4.90 9.92 -4.04
C VAL A 77 -5.08 8.53 -4.64
N MET A 78 -5.87 7.67 -3.98
CA MET A 78 -6.12 6.31 -4.41
C MET A 78 -7.24 6.17 -5.45
N ASN A 79 -7.92 7.26 -5.82
CA ASN A 79 -9.15 7.25 -6.62
C ASN A 79 -10.29 6.43 -6.01
N GLN A 80 -10.42 6.50 -4.68
CA GLN A 80 -11.35 5.70 -3.89
C GLN A 80 -12.19 6.64 -3.03
N THR A 81 -13.51 6.60 -3.25
CA THR A 81 -14.45 7.40 -2.45
C THR A 81 -15.01 6.53 -1.34
N TYR A 82 -14.60 6.80 -0.11
CA TYR A 82 -15.00 6.02 1.06
C TYR A 82 -16.30 6.53 1.68
N THR A 83 -17.23 5.62 1.95
CA THR A 83 -18.38 5.85 2.82
C THR A 83 -17.99 5.55 4.27
N LYS A 84 -18.09 6.56 5.14
CA LYS A 84 -17.87 6.44 6.59
C LYS A 84 -19.13 5.92 7.29
N TYR A 85 -18.97 5.11 8.33
CA TYR A 85 -20.10 4.68 9.17
C TYR A 85 -20.58 5.86 10.01
N ASP A 86 -21.87 6.16 9.94
CA ASP A 86 -22.48 7.34 10.57
C ASP A 86 -22.78 7.16 12.07
N GLY A 87 -22.48 5.98 12.62
CA GLY A 87 -22.77 5.63 14.01
C GLY A 87 -24.17 5.06 14.25
N THR A 88 -25.01 4.96 13.23
CA THR A 88 -26.42 4.54 13.32
C THR A 88 -26.80 3.51 12.25
N ASN A 89 -26.63 3.85 10.97
CA ASN A 89 -27.03 3.03 9.83
C ASN A 89 -25.88 2.14 9.39
N ASN A 90 -26.12 0.83 9.29
CA ASN A 90 -25.09 -0.09 8.82
C ASN A 90 -24.60 0.29 7.42
N ILE A 91 -23.31 0.10 7.18
CA ILE A 91 -22.74 0.08 5.84
C ILE A 91 -22.99 -1.31 5.24
N GLN A 92 -23.79 -1.36 4.19
CA GLN A 92 -23.88 -2.53 3.32
C GLN A 92 -22.76 -2.47 2.26
N THR A 93 -21.87 -3.45 2.28
CA THR A 93 -20.79 -3.58 1.30
C THR A 93 -21.29 -4.28 0.04
N ALA A 94 -20.69 -3.99 -1.10
CA ALA A 94 -20.94 -4.73 -2.34
C ALA A 94 -20.53 -6.21 -2.24
N SER A 95 -19.58 -6.54 -1.36
CA SER A 95 -19.22 -7.93 -1.02
C SER A 95 -20.27 -8.67 -0.16
N GLY A 96 -21.35 -7.99 0.24
CA GLY A 96 -22.48 -8.60 0.95
C GLY A 96 -22.41 -8.55 2.48
N MET A 97 -21.47 -7.79 3.05
CA MET A 97 -21.34 -7.59 4.50
C MET A 97 -22.16 -6.37 4.97
N ASN A 98 -22.55 -6.37 6.24
CA ASN A 98 -23.27 -5.30 6.93
C ASN A 98 -22.54 -4.90 8.21
N TYR A 99 -21.72 -3.85 8.14
CA TYR A 99 -20.96 -3.38 9.31
C TYR A 99 -21.68 -2.23 10.02
N PRO A 100 -21.64 -2.17 11.37
CA PRO A 100 -20.85 -3.01 12.29
C PRO A 100 -21.49 -4.35 12.69
N GLN A 101 -22.72 -4.67 12.28
CA GLN A 101 -23.44 -5.87 12.75
C GLN A 101 -22.66 -7.18 12.53
N ASP A 102 -21.98 -7.30 11.39
CA ASP A 102 -21.25 -8.51 11.04
C ASP A 102 -19.95 -8.68 11.84
N PHE A 103 -19.48 -7.69 12.62
CA PHE A 103 -18.30 -7.90 13.47
C PHE A 103 -18.45 -9.06 14.47
N ASN A 104 -19.67 -9.44 14.82
CA ASN A 104 -19.95 -10.58 15.71
C ASN A 104 -19.44 -11.93 15.17
N SER A 105 -19.19 -12.04 13.86
CA SER A 105 -18.64 -13.23 13.21
C SER A 105 -17.27 -12.98 12.58
N ALA A 106 -16.64 -11.84 12.87
CA ALA A 106 -15.38 -11.46 12.27
C ALA A 106 -14.25 -12.41 12.71
N THR A 107 -13.39 -12.71 11.74
CA THR A 107 -12.09 -13.35 11.98
C THR A 107 -10.98 -12.38 11.64
N VAL A 108 -9.82 -12.49 12.31
CA VAL A 108 -8.59 -11.79 11.91
C VAL A 108 -7.53 -12.84 11.61
N ASN A 109 -6.99 -12.83 10.40
CA ASN A 109 -6.07 -13.86 9.90
C ASN A 109 -6.63 -15.29 10.09
N GLY A 110 -7.94 -15.46 9.86
CA GLY A 110 -8.66 -16.73 10.01
C GLY A 110 -8.93 -17.16 11.45
N GLN A 111 -8.52 -16.38 12.46
CA GLN A 111 -8.79 -16.67 13.87
C GLN A 111 -10.03 -15.93 14.35
N ASN A 112 -10.87 -16.58 15.15
CA ASN A 112 -12.01 -15.93 15.80
C ASN A 112 -11.52 -14.88 16.80
N VAL A 113 -12.09 -13.68 16.74
CA VAL A 113 -11.77 -12.56 17.63
C VAL A 113 -13.05 -11.92 18.13
N SER A 114 -12.98 -11.25 19.27
CA SER A 114 -14.00 -10.28 19.67
C SER A 114 -13.70 -8.94 19.01
N MET A 115 -14.57 -8.53 18.09
CA MET A 115 -14.49 -7.25 17.39
C MET A 115 -15.85 -6.58 17.49
N ALA A 116 -15.89 -5.30 17.87
CA ALA A 116 -17.15 -4.56 17.97
C ALA A 116 -16.94 -3.06 17.82
N TRP A 117 -18.00 -2.38 17.38
CA TRP A 117 -18.05 -0.92 17.39
C TRP A 117 -17.98 -0.38 18.82
N ASP A 118 -17.04 0.51 19.06
CA ASP A 118 -16.92 1.28 20.29
C ASP A 118 -16.37 2.68 19.99
N LYS A 119 -17.27 3.65 19.95
CA LYS A 119 -16.96 5.07 19.69
C LYS A 119 -15.87 5.66 20.60
N LYS A 120 -15.67 5.12 21.81
CA LYS A 120 -14.67 5.62 22.77
C LYS A 120 -13.37 4.82 22.74
N GLY A 121 -13.38 3.62 22.15
CA GLY A 121 -12.26 2.71 22.09
C GLY A 121 -11.78 2.22 23.46
N THR A 122 -12.69 2.08 24.43
CA THR A 122 -12.38 1.69 25.83
C THR A 122 -13.01 0.35 26.23
N GLY A 123 -13.60 -0.34 25.26
CA GLY A 123 -14.25 -1.63 25.40
C GLY A 123 -13.27 -2.74 25.71
N LYS A 124 -13.83 -3.94 25.90
CA LYS A 124 -13.08 -5.14 26.31
C LYS A 124 -12.92 -6.15 25.18
N ASN A 125 -13.16 -5.71 23.95
CA ASN A 125 -12.99 -6.55 22.76
C ASN A 125 -11.50 -6.59 22.39
N ASP A 126 -11.09 -7.67 21.73
CA ASP A 126 -9.74 -7.79 21.15
C ASP A 126 -9.49 -6.62 20.18
N TYR A 127 -10.52 -6.21 19.44
CA TYR A 127 -10.50 -5.03 18.55
C TYR A 127 -11.70 -4.12 18.82
N ASN A 128 -11.45 -2.95 19.42
CA ASN A 128 -12.48 -1.93 19.63
C ASN A 128 -12.50 -0.99 18.41
N VAL A 129 -13.50 -1.13 17.55
CA VAL A 129 -13.59 -0.40 16.28
C VAL A 129 -14.10 1.02 16.53
N VAL A 130 -13.29 2.02 16.19
CA VAL A 130 -13.58 3.44 16.43
C VAL A 130 -14.00 4.19 15.15
N ALA A 131 -13.66 3.67 13.96
CA ALA A 131 -14.16 4.18 12.69
C ALA A 131 -14.20 3.05 11.63
N ILE A 132 -15.12 3.17 10.66
CA ILE A 132 -15.29 2.22 9.55
C ILE A 132 -15.43 3.01 8.27
N TYR A 133 -14.68 2.62 7.24
CA TYR A 133 -14.72 3.24 5.91
C TYR A 133 -14.80 2.16 4.84
N ASN A 134 -15.78 2.28 3.94
CA ASN A 134 -15.99 1.32 2.87
C ASN A 134 -15.94 1.97 1.49
N TYR A 135 -15.22 1.35 0.57
CA TYR A 135 -15.23 1.69 -0.85
C TYR A 135 -15.72 0.48 -1.65
N ASN A 136 -16.83 0.64 -2.38
CA ASN A 136 -17.30 -0.40 -3.30
C ASN A 136 -16.56 -0.26 -4.64
N LYS A 137 -15.62 -1.18 -4.91
CA LYS A 137 -14.85 -1.23 -6.17
C LYS A 137 -15.77 -1.54 -7.36
N SER A 138 -16.76 -2.41 -7.13
CA SER A 138 -17.73 -2.87 -8.12
C SER A 138 -19.05 -3.27 -7.45
N SER A 139 -19.96 -3.89 -8.20
CA SER A 139 -21.22 -4.41 -7.65
C SER A 139 -21.07 -5.63 -6.74
N SER A 140 -19.89 -6.27 -6.70
CA SER A 140 -19.64 -7.49 -5.91
C SER A 140 -18.33 -7.44 -5.10
N SER A 141 -17.60 -6.33 -5.14
CA SER A 141 -16.29 -6.18 -4.50
C SER A 141 -16.17 -4.85 -3.75
N SER A 142 -15.55 -4.91 -2.58
CA SER A 142 -15.36 -3.77 -1.68
C SER A 142 -13.99 -3.81 -1.02
N ILE A 143 -13.51 -2.65 -0.59
CA ILE A 143 -12.48 -2.51 0.46
C ILE A 143 -13.19 -1.93 1.68
N THR A 144 -13.13 -2.62 2.80
CA THR A 144 -13.58 -2.06 4.07
C THR A 144 -12.39 -1.95 5.01
N TYR A 145 -12.14 -0.75 5.53
CA TYR A 145 -11.18 -0.51 6.61
C TYR A 145 -11.91 -0.34 7.94
N ALA A 146 -11.39 -0.98 8.98
CA ALA A 146 -11.79 -0.77 10.36
C ALA A 146 -10.58 -0.19 11.12
N PHE A 147 -10.76 1.01 11.67
CA PHE A 147 -9.79 1.66 12.53
C PHE A 147 -10.08 1.23 13.96
N THR A 148 -9.12 0.58 14.61
CA THR A 148 -9.36 -0.17 15.84
C THR A 148 -8.36 0.17 16.93
N LEU A 149 -8.77 0.03 18.19
CA LEU A 149 -7.87 0.00 19.33
C LEU A 149 -7.83 -1.42 19.90
N ALA A 150 -6.70 -2.11 19.71
CA ALA A 150 -6.42 -3.43 20.27
C ALA A 150 -5.52 -3.26 21.49
N ASP A 151 -6.03 -3.62 22.68
CA ASP A 151 -5.36 -3.35 23.96
C ASP A 151 -4.90 -1.88 24.14
N GLY A 152 -5.61 -0.94 23.51
CA GLY A 152 -5.32 0.49 23.52
C GLY A 152 -4.31 0.95 22.47
N GLU A 153 -3.75 0.04 21.66
CA GLU A 153 -2.87 0.36 20.54
C GLU A 153 -3.68 0.57 19.24
N PRO A 154 -3.40 1.64 18.48
CA PRO A 154 -4.09 1.91 17.21
C PRO A 154 -3.64 0.94 16.11
N ILE A 155 -4.56 0.10 15.65
CA ILE A 155 -4.37 -0.85 14.55
C ILE A 155 -5.43 -0.61 13.47
N VAL A 156 -5.02 -0.62 12.20
CA VAL A 156 -5.95 -0.52 11.07
C VAL A 156 -6.11 -1.89 10.44
N LEU A 157 -7.33 -2.41 10.42
CA LEU A 157 -7.69 -3.67 9.76
C LEU A 157 -8.33 -3.40 8.40
N VAL A 158 -8.18 -4.34 7.47
CA VAL A 158 -8.80 -4.32 6.14
C VAL A 158 -9.48 -5.65 5.83
N ASN A 159 -10.64 -5.57 5.18
CA ASN A 159 -11.32 -6.67 4.54
C ASN A 159 -11.58 -6.33 3.05
N GLU A 160 -10.96 -7.11 2.16
CA GLU A 160 -11.10 -6.99 0.69
C GLU A 160 -11.66 -8.27 0.04
N GLY A 161 -11.97 -9.28 0.85
CA GLY A 161 -12.42 -10.59 0.40
C GLY A 161 -13.94 -10.70 0.31
N SER A 162 -14.41 -11.88 -0.09
CA SER A 162 -15.84 -12.23 -0.14
C SER A 162 -16.41 -12.72 1.20
N GLY A 163 -15.57 -12.85 2.23
CA GLY A 163 -15.97 -13.31 3.56
C GLY A 163 -15.67 -12.29 4.66
N ASN A 164 -16.00 -12.62 5.90
CA ASN A 164 -15.76 -11.77 7.06
C ASN A 164 -14.42 -12.07 7.74
N ASN A 165 -13.35 -12.05 6.94
CA ASN A 165 -11.98 -12.26 7.40
C ASN A 165 -11.17 -10.99 7.17
N TRP A 166 -10.66 -10.45 8.27
CA TRP A 166 -9.89 -9.24 8.33
C TRP A 166 -8.41 -9.56 8.45
N SER A 167 -7.58 -8.60 8.08
CA SER A 167 -6.14 -8.63 8.34
C SER A 167 -5.67 -7.22 8.64
N GLU A 168 -4.55 -7.07 9.34
CA GLU A 168 -3.96 -5.74 9.50
C GLU A 168 -3.59 -5.18 8.11
N THR A 169 -3.92 -3.90 7.88
CA THR A 169 -3.60 -3.27 6.62
C THR A 169 -2.09 -3.20 6.42
N LYS A 170 -1.68 -3.47 5.20
CA LYS A 170 -0.30 -3.27 4.76
C LYS A 170 -0.03 -1.85 4.32
N ASN A 171 -1.07 -1.02 4.25
CA ASN A 171 -0.94 0.37 3.87
C ASN A 171 -0.26 1.17 4.99
N LYS A 172 1.03 1.44 4.81
CA LYS A 172 1.85 2.19 5.77
C LYS A 172 1.28 3.58 6.03
N SER A 173 0.79 4.28 5.00
CA SER A 173 0.17 5.60 5.14
C SER A 173 -1.04 5.56 6.09
N LEU A 174 -1.93 4.58 5.94
CA LEU A 174 -3.06 4.39 6.88
C LEU A 174 -2.58 4.08 8.31
N LYS A 175 -1.60 3.18 8.47
CA LYS A 175 -1.07 2.80 9.79
C LYS A 175 -0.43 3.98 10.51
N GLU A 176 0.52 4.65 9.85
CA GLU A 176 1.27 5.77 10.43
C GLU A 176 0.38 6.96 10.71
N ASN A 177 -0.51 7.32 9.78
CA ASN A 177 -1.41 8.45 10.01
C ASN A 177 -2.44 8.16 11.10
N PHE A 178 -2.93 6.93 11.21
CA PHE A 178 -3.81 6.58 12.31
C PHE A 178 -3.10 6.65 13.67
N VAL A 179 -1.85 6.18 13.76
CA VAL A 179 -1.01 6.37 14.95
C VAL A 179 -0.81 7.87 15.25
N ASN A 180 -0.49 8.68 14.23
CA ASN A 180 -0.31 10.11 14.40
C ASN A 180 -1.58 10.79 14.93
N ILE A 181 -2.74 10.48 14.36
CA ILE A 181 -4.04 11.00 14.82
C ILE A 181 -4.30 10.58 16.26
N PHE A 182 -4.06 9.30 16.58
CA PHE A 182 -4.26 8.77 17.92
C PHE A 182 -3.40 9.50 18.97
N ASP A 183 -2.15 9.81 18.61
CA ASP A 183 -1.18 10.56 19.43
C ASP A 183 -1.41 12.08 19.42
N GLY A 184 -2.33 12.60 18.59
CA GLY A 184 -2.56 14.04 18.42
C GLY A 184 -1.45 14.76 17.65
N LYS A 185 -0.71 14.04 16.80
CA LYS A 185 0.33 14.54 15.89
C LYS A 185 -0.27 14.91 14.53
N ALA A 186 0.48 15.69 13.76
CA ALA A 186 0.10 16.03 12.39
C ALA A 186 0.04 14.78 11.50
N THR A 187 -0.94 14.74 10.60
CA THR A 187 -1.02 13.75 9.53
C THR A 187 -0.23 14.22 8.32
N HIS A 188 0.29 13.26 7.56
CA HIS A 188 0.96 13.46 6.29
C HIS A 188 0.20 12.66 5.22
N VAL A 189 -0.55 13.38 4.41
CA VAL A 189 -0.99 12.91 3.10
C VAL A 189 -0.03 13.56 2.11
N GLU A 190 0.85 12.78 1.47
CA GLU A 190 1.69 13.32 0.40
C GLU A 190 0.79 13.70 -0.78
N LYS A 191 0.31 14.95 -0.78
CA LYS A 191 -0.38 15.59 -1.89
C LYS A 191 0.68 16.25 -2.78
N PRO A 192 0.57 16.21 -4.13
CA PRO A 192 1.56 16.82 -5.00
C PRO A 192 1.68 18.31 -4.70
N LYS A 193 2.87 18.78 -4.31
CA LYS A 193 3.15 20.21 -4.14
C LYS A 193 3.51 20.80 -5.51
N VAL A 194 2.57 21.54 -6.10
CA VAL A 194 2.88 22.44 -7.21
C VAL A 194 3.78 23.56 -6.68
N SER A 195 4.85 23.81 -7.42
CA SER A 195 6.02 24.64 -7.14
C SER A 195 5.75 25.95 -6.37
N SER A 196 6.47 26.13 -5.27
CA SER A 196 7.04 27.44 -4.92
C SER A 196 8.43 27.22 -4.35
N SER A 197 9.39 27.86 -5.00
CA SER A 197 10.82 27.84 -4.71
C SER A 197 11.12 28.37 -3.30
N SER A 198 11.82 27.58 -2.50
CA SER A 198 12.76 28.10 -1.53
C SER A 198 13.80 27.02 -1.20
N SER A 199 15.03 27.31 -1.59
CA SER A 199 16.24 26.61 -1.23
C SER A 199 16.40 26.50 0.29
N ALA A 200 16.36 25.28 0.83
CA ALA A 200 16.79 24.99 2.18
C ALA A 200 17.47 23.62 2.24
N LYS A 201 18.80 23.68 2.05
CA LYS A 201 19.86 22.94 2.74
C LYS A 201 19.50 21.57 3.33
N SER A 202 20.15 20.53 2.77
CA SER A 202 20.25 19.19 3.32
C SER A 202 20.51 19.17 4.83
N SER A 203 19.74 18.35 5.55
CA SER A 203 20.17 17.79 6.83
C SER A 203 19.54 16.42 7.08
N SER A 204 20.41 15.41 7.03
CA SER A 204 20.37 14.12 7.73
C SER A 204 19.07 13.29 7.66
N SER A 205 19.02 12.35 6.72
CA SER A 205 18.14 11.18 6.82
C SER A 205 18.66 10.23 7.91
N THR A 206 17.93 10.16 9.01
CA THR A 206 17.94 9.00 9.91
C THR A 206 17.63 7.76 9.08
N LYS A 207 18.54 6.80 9.04
CA LYS A 207 18.39 5.57 8.24
C LYS A 207 17.18 4.78 8.73
N ALA A 208 16.08 4.83 7.98
CA ALA A 208 14.97 3.90 8.18
C ALA A 208 15.45 2.52 7.69
N ILE A 209 15.72 1.63 8.64
CA ILE A 209 16.11 0.24 8.44
C ILE A 209 15.03 -0.58 9.13
N ASP A 210 14.48 -1.58 8.44
CA ASP A 210 13.67 -2.62 9.05
C ASP A 210 14.41 -3.97 9.00
N ASP A 211 13.76 -5.04 9.44
CA ASP A 211 14.34 -6.39 9.46
C ASP A 211 14.69 -6.93 8.05
N HIS A 212 14.25 -6.26 6.99
CA HIS A 212 14.39 -6.69 5.59
C HIS A 212 15.55 -5.96 4.89
N GLY A 213 15.78 -4.69 5.20
CA GLY A 213 16.95 -3.96 4.72
C GLY A 213 16.87 -2.44 4.89
N GLU A 214 17.86 -1.75 4.34
CA GLU A 214 17.83 -0.28 4.26
C GLU A 214 16.89 0.15 3.14
N TYR A 215 15.91 1.01 3.45
CA TYR A 215 15.02 1.57 2.43
C TYR A 215 15.78 2.38 1.38
N PHE A 216 15.32 2.28 0.14
CA PHE A 216 15.70 3.21 -0.91
C PHE A 216 14.78 4.43 -0.85
N THR A 217 15.35 5.62 -0.81
CA THR A 217 14.61 6.89 -0.76
C THR A 217 14.48 7.46 -2.17
N THR A 218 13.25 7.60 -2.66
CA THR A 218 12.97 8.28 -3.93
C THR A 218 13.23 9.79 -3.80
N PRO A 219 13.68 10.46 -4.89
CA PRO A 219 13.81 11.91 -4.92
C PRO A 219 12.47 12.59 -4.64
N GLU A 220 12.46 13.65 -3.83
CA GLU A 220 11.23 14.43 -3.55
C GLU A 220 10.54 14.92 -4.82
N THR A 221 11.31 15.24 -5.87
CA THR A 221 10.79 15.70 -7.16
C THR A 221 10.02 14.64 -7.95
N MET A 222 10.16 13.36 -7.60
CA MET A 222 9.39 12.26 -8.19
C MET A 222 8.11 11.96 -7.42
N ARG A 223 8.02 12.38 -6.16
CA ARG A 223 6.91 12.00 -5.27
C ARG A 223 5.61 12.66 -5.69
N GLY A 224 4.51 11.93 -5.54
CA GLY A 224 3.18 12.35 -5.95
C GLY A 224 2.51 11.35 -6.90
N THR A 225 1.35 11.76 -7.43
CA THR A 225 0.55 10.93 -8.34
C THR A 225 0.73 11.41 -9.78
N TRP A 226 1.02 10.45 -10.64
CA TRP A 226 1.23 10.65 -12.07
C TRP A 226 0.27 9.79 -12.88
N TYR A 227 -0.05 10.22 -14.09
CA TYR A 227 -1.15 9.70 -14.88
C TYR A 227 -0.70 9.36 -16.29
N PHE A 228 -1.12 8.20 -16.78
CA PHE A 228 -0.92 7.78 -18.14
C PHE A 228 -2.23 7.27 -18.72
N LYS A 229 -2.59 7.74 -19.92
CA LYS A 229 -3.79 7.31 -20.63
C LYS A 229 -3.44 6.14 -21.55
N SER A 230 -3.80 4.93 -21.15
CA SER A 230 -3.74 3.74 -22.01
C SER A 230 -5.02 3.56 -22.84
N GLU A 231 -4.99 2.65 -23.80
CA GLU A 231 -6.18 2.21 -24.54
C GLU A 231 -7.28 1.63 -23.63
N TYR A 232 -6.89 1.02 -22.49
CA TYR A 232 -7.81 0.40 -21.53
C TYR A 232 -8.33 1.37 -20.47
N GLY A 233 -7.79 2.60 -20.41
CA GLY A 233 -8.18 3.58 -19.40
C GLY A 233 -6.99 4.29 -18.76
N MET A 234 -7.30 5.05 -17.71
CA MET A 234 -6.29 5.82 -16.98
C MET A 234 -5.52 4.91 -16.03
N ILE A 235 -4.20 4.91 -16.14
CA ILE A 235 -3.27 4.26 -15.22
C ILE A 235 -2.68 5.34 -14.31
N LYS A 236 -2.59 5.07 -13.01
CA LYS A 236 -1.98 5.99 -12.03
C LYS A 236 -0.69 5.40 -11.47
N LEU A 237 0.32 6.24 -11.31
CA LEU A 237 1.59 5.92 -10.67
C LEU A 237 1.76 6.83 -9.47
N ALA A 238 1.62 6.31 -8.26
CA ALA A 238 1.87 7.05 -7.03
C ALA A 238 3.27 6.71 -6.50
N ILE A 239 4.13 7.72 -6.39
CA ILE A 239 5.50 7.58 -5.89
C ILE A 239 5.56 8.24 -4.51
N PHE A 240 5.99 7.46 -3.52
CA PHE A 240 6.22 7.90 -2.14
C PHE A 240 7.71 7.80 -1.82
N GLU A 241 8.08 8.20 -0.60
CA GLU A 241 9.47 8.16 -0.11
C GLU A 241 10.19 6.82 -0.35
N ASN A 242 9.54 5.68 -0.08
CA ASN A 242 10.14 4.35 -0.17
C ASN A 242 9.28 3.35 -0.94
N GLU A 243 8.26 3.82 -1.64
CA GLU A 243 7.27 2.98 -2.29
C GLU A 243 6.81 3.56 -3.62
N ILE A 244 6.45 2.68 -4.56
CA ILE A 244 5.77 3.04 -5.81
C ILE A 244 4.54 2.16 -5.94
N ILE A 245 3.40 2.76 -6.28
CA ILE A 245 2.13 2.06 -6.46
C ILE A 245 1.63 2.32 -7.88
N HIS A 246 1.46 1.25 -8.65
CA HIS A 246 0.73 1.27 -9.91
C HIS A 246 -0.73 0.98 -9.66
N VAL A 247 -1.63 1.79 -10.18
CA VAL A 247 -3.08 1.57 -10.11
C VAL A 247 -3.60 1.43 -11.52
N ASP A 248 -4.17 0.27 -11.82
CA ASP A 248 -4.80 0.00 -13.11
C ASP A 248 -6.12 0.78 -13.28
N PRO A 249 -6.72 0.79 -14.49
CA PRO A 249 -7.99 1.48 -14.71
C PRO A 249 -9.17 0.94 -13.89
N ASN A 250 -9.06 -0.28 -13.34
CA ASN A 250 -10.08 -0.89 -12.48
C ASN A 250 -9.88 -0.54 -11.00
N GLY A 251 -8.85 0.25 -10.66
CA GLY A 251 -8.52 0.62 -9.29
C GLY A 251 -7.74 -0.45 -8.53
N LEU A 252 -7.23 -1.48 -9.21
CA LEU A 252 -6.35 -2.48 -8.60
C LEU A 252 -4.93 -1.93 -8.51
N GLY A 253 -4.43 -1.84 -7.27
CA GLY A 253 -3.09 -1.33 -6.95
C GLY A 253 -2.05 -2.45 -6.86
N ARG A 254 -0.94 -2.34 -7.60
CA ARG A 254 0.28 -3.13 -7.39
C ARG A 254 1.32 -2.27 -6.66
N ARG A 255 1.71 -2.69 -5.45
CA ARG A 255 2.64 -1.99 -4.58
C ARG A 255 4.07 -2.54 -4.72
N MET A 256 5.03 -1.63 -4.77
CA MET A 256 6.47 -1.91 -4.77
C MET A 256 7.13 -1.18 -3.60
N VAL A 257 7.62 -1.92 -2.61
CA VAL A 257 8.44 -1.39 -1.52
C VAL A 257 9.91 -1.47 -1.92
N LEU A 258 10.60 -0.33 -1.84
CA LEU A 258 11.94 -0.17 -2.39
C LEU A 258 13.00 -0.26 -1.29
N TYR A 259 13.92 -1.21 -1.45
CA TYR A 259 15.09 -1.36 -0.59
C TYR A 259 16.36 -1.14 -1.40
N LYS A 260 17.41 -0.55 -0.81
CA LYS A 260 18.73 -0.46 -1.46
C LYS A 260 19.30 -1.86 -1.71
N LYS A 261 19.08 -2.75 -0.75
CA LYS A 261 19.40 -4.17 -0.82
C LYS A 261 18.56 -4.94 0.18
N ILE A 262 17.86 -5.96 -0.28
CA ILE A 262 17.15 -6.91 0.58
C ILE A 262 18.20 -7.85 1.18
N SER A 263 18.31 -7.86 2.51
CA SER A 263 19.41 -8.50 3.25
C SER A 263 19.01 -9.81 3.93
N SER A 264 17.73 -9.97 4.29
CA SER A 264 17.21 -11.16 4.93
C SER A 264 15.75 -11.41 4.53
N ILE A 265 15.32 -12.67 4.62
CA ILE A 265 13.95 -13.10 4.36
C ILE A 265 13.51 -13.86 5.59
N PRO A 266 12.50 -13.40 6.33
CA PRO A 266 11.97 -14.18 7.44
C PRO A 266 11.38 -15.52 6.94
N ASP A 267 11.54 -16.57 7.73
CA ASP A 267 11.13 -17.94 7.37
C ASP A 267 9.60 -18.11 7.16
N ASN A 268 8.79 -17.10 7.52
CA ASN A 268 7.32 -17.13 7.50
C ASN A 268 6.68 -15.94 6.74
N VAL A 269 7.32 -15.45 5.67
CA VAL A 269 6.71 -14.42 4.81
C VAL A 269 5.89 -15.09 3.71
N GLU A 270 4.65 -14.64 3.56
CA GLU A 270 3.75 -15.16 2.52
C GLU A 270 4.26 -14.78 1.13
N GLN A 271 4.09 -15.65 0.13
CA GLN A 271 4.62 -15.44 -1.22
C GLN A 271 4.20 -14.09 -1.83
N TYR A 272 2.97 -13.64 -1.57
CA TYR A 272 2.46 -12.35 -2.07
C TYR A 272 3.09 -11.12 -1.40
N GLU A 273 3.65 -11.26 -0.19
CA GLU A 273 4.44 -10.19 0.45
C GLU A 273 5.82 -10.08 -0.19
N LEU A 274 6.43 -11.23 -0.51
CA LEU A 274 7.72 -11.30 -1.20
C LEU A 274 7.66 -10.67 -2.60
N GLU A 275 6.51 -10.74 -3.27
CA GLU A 275 6.28 -10.12 -4.59
C GLU A 275 6.18 -8.60 -4.57
N GLN A 276 6.05 -7.98 -3.39
CA GLN A 276 6.00 -6.52 -3.24
C GLN A 276 7.37 -5.91 -2.92
N TRP A 277 8.40 -6.71 -2.66
CA TRP A 277 9.72 -6.20 -2.28
C TRP A 277 10.67 -6.14 -3.47
N TYR A 278 11.24 -4.96 -3.68
CA TYR A 278 12.10 -4.69 -4.81
C TYR A 278 13.44 -4.10 -4.36
N ASN A 279 14.50 -4.52 -5.05
CA ASN A 279 15.79 -3.84 -4.94
C ASN A 279 15.74 -2.59 -5.83
N ALA A 280 16.18 -1.46 -5.30
CA ALA A 280 16.22 -0.20 -6.01
C ALA A 280 17.63 0.42 -5.90
N SER A 281 18.11 0.95 -7.02
CA SER A 281 19.40 1.64 -7.09
C SER A 281 19.36 2.73 -8.15
N TYR A 282 20.30 3.68 -8.08
CA TYR A 282 20.46 4.67 -9.14
C TYR A 282 21.36 4.13 -10.25
N VAL A 283 20.94 4.34 -11.49
CA VAL A 283 21.75 4.10 -12.69
C VAL A 283 21.70 5.32 -13.58
N ASN A 284 22.80 5.67 -14.23
CA ASN A 284 22.82 6.70 -15.25
C ASN A 284 22.84 6.04 -16.63
N VAL A 285 21.84 6.37 -17.46
CA VAL A 285 21.72 5.86 -18.82
C VAL A 285 21.50 7.04 -19.74
N ARG A 286 22.38 7.20 -20.74
CA ARG A 286 22.31 8.27 -21.75
C ARG A 286 22.22 9.69 -21.14
N GLY A 287 22.85 9.92 -19.99
CA GLY A 287 22.85 11.21 -19.30
C GLY A 287 21.66 11.45 -18.38
N MET A 288 20.70 10.53 -18.31
CA MET A 288 19.55 10.59 -17.41
C MET A 288 19.74 9.64 -16.22
N GLN A 289 19.42 10.11 -15.02
CA GLN A 289 19.47 9.30 -13.81
C GLN A 289 18.13 8.59 -13.60
N TYR A 290 18.16 7.27 -13.63
CA TYR A 290 17.02 6.40 -13.36
C TYR A 290 17.12 5.77 -11.98
N ILE A 291 15.97 5.57 -11.33
CA ILE A 291 15.77 4.56 -10.31
C ILE A 291 15.55 3.24 -11.03
N HIS A 292 16.52 2.33 -10.94
CA HIS A 292 16.42 0.98 -11.44
C HIS A 292 15.80 0.08 -10.37
N VAL A 293 14.68 -0.55 -10.70
CA VAL A 293 13.87 -1.39 -9.81
C VAL A 293 13.87 -2.83 -10.34
N LEU A 294 14.35 -3.75 -9.50
CA LEU A 294 14.44 -5.18 -9.79
C LEU A 294 13.63 -5.99 -8.79
N GLY A 295 12.86 -6.96 -9.29
CA GLY A 295 12.18 -7.92 -8.44
C GLY A 295 13.20 -8.68 -7.59
N ARG A 296 12.84 -9.00 -6.35
CA ARG A 296 13.72 -9.65 -5.38
C ARG A 296 14.52 -10.84 -5.96
N ASN A 297 13.82 -11.75 -6.64
CA ASN A 297 14.39 -13.00 -7.16
C ASN A 297 14.74 -12.91 -8.66
N GLN A 298 14.76 -11.69 -9.22
CA GLN A 298 14.99 -11.52 -10.64
C GLN A 298 16.48 -11.75 -10.96
N THR A 299 16.77 -12.90 -11.54
CA THR A 299 18.12 -13.30 -11.99
C THR A 299 18.33 -13.05 -13.49
N SER A 300 17.27 -12.67 -14.22
CA SER A 300 17.29 -12.34 -15.63
C SER A 300 16.21 -11.31 -15.98
N GLY A 301 16.41 -10.56 -17.06
CA GLY A 301 15.55 -9.44 -17.47
C GLY A 301 15.96 -8.10 -16.84
N SER A 302 15.65 -7.00 -17.53
CA SER A 302 16.21 -5.68 -17.21
C SER A 302 15.51 -4.93 -16.07
N GLY A 303 14.39 -5.44 -15.55
CA GLY A 303 13.59 -4.73 -14.54
C GLY A 303 12.87 -3.52 -15.13
N VAL A 304 12.50 -2.59 -14.26
CA VAL A 304 11.82 -1.34 -14.63
C VAL A 304 12.66 -0.17 -14.17
N TYR A 305 12.64 0.92 -14.94
CA TYR A 305 13.43 2.12 -14.68
C TYR A 305 12.49 3.32 -14.59
N TYR A 306 12.69 4.16 -13.58
CA TYR A 306 11.93 5.40 -13.39
C TYR A 306 12.85 6.61 -13.42
N ALA A 307 12.56 7.61 -14.24
CA ALA A 307 13.26 8.89 -14.20
C ALA A 307 12.27 10.07 -14.16
N ILE A 308 12.65 11.14 -13.47
CA ILE A 308 12.00 12.44 -13.64
C ILE A 308 12.65 13.15 -14.83
N HIS A 309 11.83 13.74 -15.66
CA HIS A 309 12.27 14.59 -16.76
C HIS A 309 11.36 15.79 -16.89
N THR A 310 11.71 16.74 -17.77
CA THR A 310 10.89 17.93 -18.01
C THR A 310 10.73 18.15 -19.49
N GLU A 311 9.47 18.22 -19.93
CA GLU A 311 9.10 18.44 -21.32
C GLU A 311 8.45 19.80 -21.51
N GLU A 312 8.53 20.34 -22.73
CA GLU A 312 7.80 21.53 -23.11
C GLU A 312 6.46 21.15 -23.73
N ILE A 313 5.37 21.39 -22.99
CA ILE A 313 4.00 21.07 -23.41
C ILE A 313 3.20 22.37 -23.48
N ASN A 314 2.73 22.72 -24.68
CA ASN A 314 2.01 23.98 -24.93
C ASN A 314 2.78 25.22 -24.44
N GLY A 315 4.09 25.25 -24.60
CA GLY A 315 4.97 26.34 -24.17
C GLY A 315 5.26 26.39 -22.66
N ASN A 316 4.79 25.39 -21.89
CA ASN A 316 5.07 25.28 -20.45
C ASN A 316 6.02 24.13 -20.17
N LYS A 317 6.95 24.33 -19.24
CA LYS A 317 7.80 23.27 -18.70
C LYS A 317 6.99 22.40 -17.75
N VAL A 318 6.74 21.16 -18.15
CA VAL A 318 5.94 20.18 -17.40
C VAL A 318 6.85 19.06 -16.93
N PRO A 319 6.92 18.78 -15.62
CA PRO A 319 7.63 17.60 -15.15
C PRO A 319 6.86 16.36 -15.58
N ILE A 320 7.58 15.29 -15.92
CA ILE A 320 7.03 13.99 -16.31
C ILE A 320 7.81 12.86 -15.66
N ILE A 321 7.17 11.71 -15.45
CA ILE A 321 7.87 10.48 -15.07
C ILE A 321 7.97 9.57 -16.28
N ILE A 322 9.19 9.14 -16.57
CA ILE A 322 9.49 8.18 -17.62
C ILE A 322 9.57 6.81 -16.97
N GLU A 323 8.76 5.87 -17.46
CA GLU A 323 8.94 4.45 -17.18
C GLU A 323 9.56 3.76 -18.40
N SER A 324 10.71 3.12 -18.16
CA SER A 324 11.48 2.43 -19.18
C SER A 324 11.71 0.96 -18.83
N SER A 325 11.97 0.15 -19.85
CA SER A 325 12.27 -1.29 -19.70
C SER A 325 13.19 -1.81 -20.80
N GLY A 326 13.69 -3.03 -20.65
CA GLY A 326 14.59 -3.68 -21.61
C GLY A 326 16.06 -3.30 -21.42
N GLU A 327 16.95 -3.97 -22.16
CA GLU A 327 18.41 -3.85 -22.01
C GLU A 327 18.92 -2.45 -22.34
N ASP A 328 18.35 -1.79 -23.36
CA ASP A 328 18.72 -0.42 -23.73
C ASP A 328 17.91 0.67 -23.02
N VAL A 329 17.09 0.29 -22.03
CA VAL A 329 16.23 1.20 -21.23
C VAL A 329 15.30 2.03 -22.13
N TRP A 330 14.54 1.31 -22.96
CA TRP A 330 13.55 1.90 -23.86
C TRP A 330 12.42 2.54 -23.08
N THR A 331 12.11 3.80 -23.40
CA THR A 331 10.93 4.50 -22.89
C THR A 331 9.69 3.76 -23.35
N GLY A 332 8.94 3.23 -22.39
CA GLY A 332 7.67 2.56 -22.63
C GLY A 332 6.49 3.48 -22.35
N VAL A 333 6.53 4.21 -21.23
CA VAL A 333 5.42 5.05 -20.77
C VAL A 333 5.95 6.39 -20.28
N VAL A 334 5.19 7.45 -20.56
CA VAL A 334 5.37 8.78 -19.96
C VAL A 334 4.14 9.10 -19.12
N TYR A 335 4.35 9.40 -17.85
CA TYR A 335 3.31 9.81 -16.93
C TYR A 335 3.34 11.32 -16.69
N TYR A 336 2.15 11.91 -16.61
CA TYR A 336 1.90 13.34 -16.50
C TYR A 336 1.33 13.71 -15.11
N PRO A 337 1.47 14.97 -14.67
CA PRO A 337 1.03 15.36 -13.33
C PRO A 337 -0.50 15.51 -13.19
N SER A 338 -1.27 15.36 -14.28
CA SER A 338 -2.74 15.40 -14.23
C SER A 338 -3.39 14.48 -15.27
N GLU A 339 -4.63 14.06 -14.99
CA GLU A 339 -5.44 13.27 -15.93
C GLU A 339 -5.73 14.02 -17.24
N ASP A 340 -5.96 15.34 -17.17
CA ASP A 340 -6.19 16.17 -18.35
C ASP A 340 -4.97 16.21 -19.28
N LEU A 341 -3.77 16.34 -18.70
CA LEU A 341 -2.52 16.28 -19.48
C LEU A 341 -2.30 14.89 -20.04
N ALA A 342 -2.55 13.83 -19.27
CA ALA A 342 -2.45 12.46 -19.76
C ALA A 342 -3.40 12.19 -20.93
N ASN A 343 -4.64 12.68 -20.85
CA ASN A 343 -5.61 12.59 -21.95
C ASN A 343 -5.21 13.46 -23.16
N GLN A 344 -4.65 14.65 -22.92
CA GLN A 344 -4.19 15.54 -24.00
C GLN A 344 -3.00 14.97 -24.75
N GLN A 345 -2.02 14.42 -24.03
CA GLN A 345 -0.78 13.94 -24.61
C GLN A 345 -0.94 12.54 -25.24
N GLY A 346 -1.77 11.65 -24.67
CA GLY A 346 -2.07 10.34 -25.26
C GLY A 346 -0.81 9.57 -25.67
N ASP A 347 -0.68 9.30 -26.98
CA ASP A 347 0.44 8.56 -27.59
C ASP A 347 1.63 9.45 -28.03
N THR A 348 1.73 10.68 -27.51
CA THR A 348 2.81 11.60 -27.87
C THR A 348 4.18 11.04 -27.51
N LYS A 349 5.14 11.19 -28.42
CA LYS A 349 6.55 10.85 -28.22
C LYS A 349 7.41 12.11 -28.26
N TYR A 350 8.36 12.21 -27.34
CA TYR A 350 9.32 13.30 -27.25
C TYR A 350 10.65 12.91 -27.93
N GLU A 351 11.23 13.80 -28.73
CA GLU A 351 12.38 13.46 -29.60
C GLU A 351 13.65 13.11 -28.84
N ASP A 352 13.81 13.66 -27.63
CA ASP A 352 14.95 13.44 -26.74
C ASP A 352 14.82 12.16 -25.90
N LEU A 353 13.65 11.52 -25.89
CA LEU A 353 13.42 10.26 -25.19
C LEU A 353 13.68 9.04 -26.09
N HIS A 354 14.22 7.99 -25.48
CA HIS A 354 14.66 6.80 -26.21
C HIS A 354 13.56 5.76 -26.34
N TYR A 355 12.67 5.93 -27.32
CA TYR A 355 11.63 4.94 -27.65
C TYR A 355 12.16 3.80 -28.53
N ARG A 356 11.46 2.67 -28.49
CA ARG A 356 11.67 1.53 -29.40
C ARG A 356 11.08 1.78 -30.80
#